data_AF-A0A1G3M0A2-F1
#
_entry.id   AF-A0A1G3M0A2-F1
#
_cell.length_a   1.000
_cell.length_b   1.000
_cell.length_c   1.000
_cell.angle_alpha   90.00
_cell.angle_beta   90.00
_cell.angle_gamma   90.00
#
_symmetry.space_group_name_H-M   'P 1'
#
loop_
_entity.id
_entity.type
_entity.pdbx_description
1 polymer ?
#
loop_
_entity_poly.entity_id
_entity_poly.type
_entity_poly.pdbx_seq_one_letter_code
_entity_poly.pdbx_strand_id
1 'polypeptide(L)'
;MLNQSGIYQIRNTVNGKIYIGSATTLKRRWAVHRHRFIKGTHHSTYMQRAWNKHGAESFVFEPLITCAPSMLIYYEQQFIDQWNPEYNTCRTAGSTFGRRHTEATKLQISKVKCAQQKATKYTANGATRTLAEWAEHLGAYPSCFLFRLNQGMSLDETFSKPSQRKGTATIAKLKKAIGVNTHLVRHRLNSGWSLEKALNTPNQKELVDVGEAKVTKEAAAKIAGVAVTTIRKRMNKGMTLVEAVNKKSRSAKLECFGEFKPMGVWAAEYNMSRITLARRLKRGLLLCDALTTPRRGKK
;
A
#
# COMPACT_ATOMS: atom_id res chain seq x y z
N MET A 1 44.60 -14.28 -6.61
CA MET A 1 43.29 -14.04 -5.95
C MET A 1 42.28 -13.29 -6.83
N LEU A 2 42.65 -12.27 -7.62
CA LEU A 2 41.67 -11.42 -8.34
C LEU A 2 40.93 -12.08 -9.54
N ASN A 3 41.37 -13.25 -10.01
CA ASN A 3 40.68 -13.99 -11.07
C ASN A 3 39.57 -14.91 -10.55
N GLN A 4 39.31 -14.93 -9.23
CA GLN A 4 38.29 -15.77 -8.61
C GLN A 4 37.01 -14.98 -8.35
N SER A 5 35.94 -15.72 -8.09
CA SER A 5 34.68 -15.17 -7.59
C SER A 5 34.80 -14.82 -6.12
N GLY A 6 34.11 -13.76 -5.70
CA GLY A 6 34.19 -13.30 -4.32
C GLY A 6 33.41 -12.02 -4.03
N ILE A 7 33.50 -11.61 -2.77
CA ILE A 7 32.99 -10.34 -2.27
C ILE A 7 34.16 -9.37 -2.16
N TYR A 8 33.91 -8.12 -2.51
CA TYR A 8 34.88 -7.04 -2.41
C TYR A 8 34.22 -5.81 -1.82
N GLN A 9 35.08 -4.88 -1.41
CA GLN A 9 34.67 -3.54 -1.08
C GLN A 9 35.38 -2.49 -1.91
N ILE A 10 34.75 -1.33 -2.04
CA ILE A 10 35.35 -0.10 -2.54
C ILE A 10 35.24 0.92 -1.43
N ARG A 11 36.37 1.33 -0.86
CA ARG A 11 36.45 2.24 0.28
C ARG A 11 36.92 3.62 -0.19
N ASN A 12 36.21 4.67 0.22
CA ASN A 12 36.68 6.03 0.11
C ASN A 12 37.56 6.35 1.33
N THR A 13 38.85 6.61 1.11
CA THR A 13 39.84 6.85 2.18
C THR A 13 39.66 8.21 2.86
N VAL A 14 39.01 9.18 2.21
CA VAL A 14 38.79 10.53 2.76
C VAL A 14 37.72 10.54 3.86
N ASN A 15 36.69 9.70 3.74
CA ASN A 15 35.54 9.72 4.66
C ASN A 15 35.18 8.34 5.25
N GLY A 16 35.93 7.30 4.90
CA GLY A 16 35.74 5.93 5.39
C GLY A 16 34.54 5.17 4.81
N LYS A 17 33.70 5.81 3.99
CA LYS A 17 32.48 5.20 3.43
C LYS A 17 32.83 4.07 2.48
N ILE A 18 32.02 3.01 2.55
CA ILE A 18 32.26 1.78 1.79
C ILE A 18 31.09 1.41 0.88
N TYR A 19 31.42 0.74 -0.21
CA TYR A 19 30.52 -0.03 -1.06
C TYR A 19 30.89 -1.50 -0.99
N ILE A 20 29.92 -2.38 -0.81
CA ILE A 20 30.08 -3.82 -0.87
C ILE A 20 29.46 -4.33 -2.17
N GLY A 21 30.18 -5.22 -2.86
CA GLY A 21 29.68 -5.88 -4.05
C GLY A 21 30.23 -7.28 -4.21
N SER A 22 29.55 -8.08 -5.02
CA SER A 22 29.96 -9.42 -5.40
C SER A 22 30.34 -9.50 -6.88
N ALA A 23 31.18 -10.46 -7.25
CA ALA A 23 31.49 -10.77 -8.65
C ALA A 23 31.91 -12.21 -8.86
N THR A 24 31.62 -12.74 -10.06
CA THR A 24 32.20 -14.01 -10.54
C THR A 24 33.69 -13.89 -10.88
N THR A 25 34.15 -12.68 -11.19
CA THR A 25 35.58 -12.38 -11.40
C THR A 25 35.88 -10.97 -10.90
N LEU A 26 36.61 -10.86 -9.79
CA LEU A 26 36.91 -9.59 -9.13
C LEU A 26 37.65 -8.61 -10.06
N LYS A 27 38.71 -9.09 -10.75
CA LYS A 27 39.53 -8.28 -11.68
C LYS A 27 38.67 -7.60 -12.74
N ARG A 28 37.79 -8.37 -13.40
CA ARG A 28 36.89 -7.86 -14.44
C ARG A 28 35.92 -6.85 -13.86
N ARG A 29 35.31 -7.15 -12.70
CA ARG A 29 34.35 -6.26 -12.07
C ARG A 29 34.97 -4.91 -11.70
N TRP A 30 36.17 -4.91 -11.11
CA TRP A 30 36.88 -3.70 -10.74
C TRP A 30 37.23 -2.83 -11.95
N ALA A 31 37.67 -3.44 -13.05
CA ALA A 31 37.93 -2.73 -14.30
C ALA A 31 36.65 -2.03 -14.82
N VAL A 32 35.49 -2.71 -14.75
CA VAL A 32 34.20 -2.12 -15.12
C VAL A 32 33.83 -0.94 -14.22
N HIS A 33 34.02 -1.05 -12.91
CA HIS A 33 33.77 0.07 -11.99
C HIS A 33 34.64 1.27 -12.33
N ARG A 34 35.97 1.09 -12.46
CA ARG A 34 36.90 2.16 -12.82
C ARG A 34 36.54 2.81 -14.14
N HIS A 35 36.29 2.02 -15.18
CA HIS A 35 35.89 2.54 -16.48
C HIS A 35 34.61 3.38 -16.40
N ARG A 36 33.58 2.90 -15.69
CA ARG A 36 32.32 3.63 -15.51
C ARG A 36 32.49 4.91 -14.71
N PHE A 37 33.34 4.90 -13.68
CA PHE A 37 33.66 6.11 -12.93
C PHE A 37 34.30 7.17 -13.82
N ILE A 38 35.29 6.78 -14.63
CA ILE A 38 35.96 7.68 -15.58
C ILE A 38 34.98 8.22 -16.62
N LYS A 39 34.07 7.38 -17.12
CA LYS A 39 33.06 7.79 -18.11
C LYS A 39 31.87 8.57 -17.51
N GLY A 40 31.77 8.71 -16.19
CA GLY A 40 30.63 9.34 -15.54
C GLY A 40 29.33 8.52 -15.59
N THR A 41 29.41 7.22 -15.95
CA THR A 41 28.27 6.34 -16.19
C THR A 41 28.13 5.25 -15.12
N HIS A 42 28.67 5.49 -13.92
CA HIS A 42 28.57 4.54 -12.82
C HIS A 42 27.13 4.38 -12.33
N HIS A 43 26.70 3.12 -12.19
CA HIS A 43 25.33 2.75 -11.79
C HIS A 43 24.87 3.34 -10.44
N SER A 44 25.81 3.57 -9.52
CA SER A 44 25.55 4.34 -8.29
C SER A 44 25.92 5.79 -8.52
N THR A 45 24.91 6.64 -8.68
CA THR A 45 25.07 8.10 -8.81
C THR A 45 25.68 8.73 -7.54
N TYR A 46 25.40 8.14 -6.37
CA TYR A 46 26.00 8.58 -5.12
C TYR A 46 27.52 8.34 -5.11
N MET A 47 27.97 7.16 -5.54
CA MET A 47 29.40 6.88 -5.68
C MET A 47 30.04 7.72 -6.79
N GLN A 48 29.37 7.92 -7.93
CA GLN A 48 29.90 8.75 -9.01
C GLN A 48 30.19 10.18 -8.53
N ARG A 49 29.25 10.77 -7.77
CA ARG A 49 29.45 12.11 -7.17
C ARG A 49 30.61 12.12 -6.19
N ALA A 50 30.75 11.09 -5.36
CA ALA A 50 31.86 10.97 -4.43
C ALA A 50 33.21 10.83 -5.17
N TRP A 51 33.25 10.03 -6.24
CA TRP A 51 34.41 9.90 -7.12
C TRP A 51 34.80 11.23 -7.75
N ASN A 52 33.84 11.94 -8.33
CA ASN A 52 34.09 13.26 -8.93
C ASN A 52 34.55 14.30 -7.89
N LYS A 53 34.09 14.17 -6.63
CA LYS A 53 34.42 15.10 -5.54
C LYS A 53 35.80 14.85 -4.94
N HIS A 54 36.18 13.58 -4.77
CA HIS A 54 37.37 13.19 -3.99
C HIS A 54 38.51 12.65 -4.85
N GLY A 55 38.32 12.50 -6.15
CA GLY A 55 39.34 11.96 -7.06
C GLY A 55 39.45 10.44 -7.00
N ALA A 56 40.21 9.87 -7.93
CA ALA A 56 40.33 8.42 -8.13
C ALA A 56 41.24 7.76 -7.08
N GLU A 57 42.29 8.48 -6.70
CA GLU A 57 43.29 8.16 -5.68
C GLU A 57 42.69 7.97 -4.29
N SER A 58 41.54 8.60 -4.03
CA SER A 58 40.80 8.46 -2.77
C SER A 58 39.98 7.16 -2.66
N PHE A 59 40.02 6.28 -3.66
CA PHE A 59 39.23 5.04 -3.67
C PHE A 59 40.10 3.79 -3.78
N VAL A 60 39.99 2.92 -2.77
CA VAL A 60 40.72 1.65 -2.69
C VAL A 60 39.76 0.50 -2.92
N PHE A 61 40.18 -0.46 -3.77
CA PHE A 61 39.42 -1.67 -4.10
C PHE A 61 40.08 -2.87 -3.41
N GLU A 62 39.32 -3.56 -2.56
CA GLU A 62 39.87 -4.59 -1.67
C GLU A 62 39.01 -5.86 -1.73
N PRO A 63 39.60 -7.06 -1.90
CA PRO A 63 38.86 -8.30 -1.77
C PRO A 63 38.55 -8.55 -0.29
N LEU A 64 37.35 -9.01 0.03
CA LEU A 64 36.97 -9.42 1.38
C LEU A 64 37.07 -10.93 1.55
N ILE A 65 36.39 -11.68 0.66
CA ILE A 65 36.44 -13.13 0.64
C ILE A 65 36.37 -13.66 -0.80
N THR A 66 36.94 -14.83 -1.03
CA THR A 66 36.69 -15.64 -2.23
C THR A 66 35.66 -16.71 -1.91
N CYS A 67 34.68 -16.91 -2.77
CA CYS A 67 33.61 -17.90 -2.56
C CYS A 67 33.09 -18.44 -3.89
N ALA A 68 32.39 -19.58 -3.86
CA ALA A 68 31.72 -20.12 -5.03
C ALA A 68 30.66 -19.14 -5.58
N PRO A 69 30.41 -19.11 -6.90
CA PRO A 69 29.41 -18.20 -7.50
C PRO A 69 28.01 -18.32 -6.89
N SER A 70 27.60 -19.53 -6.50
CA SER A 70 26.31 -19.79 -5.84
C SER A 70 26.15 -19.08 -4.49
N MET A 71 27.27 -18.75 -3.83
CA MET A 71 27.28 -18.13 -2.51
C MET A 71 27.42 -16.60 -2.54
N LEU A 72 27.54 -15.99 -3.73
CA LEU A 72 27.80 -14.56 -3.87
C LEU A 72 26.71 -13.69 -3.23
N ILE A 73 25.44 -13.97 -3.52
CA ILE A 73 24.32 -13.19 -2.98
C ILE A 73 24.22 -13.38 -1.46
N TYR A 74 24.44 -14.60 -0.97
CA TYR A 74 24.41 -14.91 0.46
C TYR A 74 25.44 -14.08 1.22
N TYR A 75 26.71 -14.14 0.82
CA TYR A 75 27.77 -13.41 1.52
C TYR A 75 27.67 -11.90 1.31
N GLU A 76 27.27 -11.41 0.13
CA GLU A 76 27.02 -9.99 -0.11
C GLU A 76 25.97 -9.45 0.87
N GLN A 77 24.88 -10.20 1.09
CA GLN A 77 23.85 -9.82 2.05
C GLN A 77 24.39 -9.79 3.48
N GLN A 78 25.19 -10.79 3.90
CA GLN A 78 25.80 -10.80 5.25
C GLN A 78 26.65 -9.56 5.51
N PHE A 79 27.53 -9.19 4.57
CA PHE A 79 28.36 -7.99 4.71
C PHE A 79 27.53 -6.70 4.70
N ILE A 80 26.50 -6.60 3.85
CA ILE A 80 25.61 -5.43 3.81
C ILE A 80 24.86 -5.28 5.14
N ASP A 81 24.35 -6.38 5.69
CA ASP A 81 23.59 -6.37 6.95
C ASP A 81 24.48 -6.05 8.15
N GLN A 82 25.69 -6.61 8.18
CA GLN A 82 26.62 -6.43 9.29
C GLN A 82 27.24 -5.03 9.29
N TRP A 83 27.64 -4.50 8.13
CA TRP A 83 28.44 -3.26 8.05
C TRP A 83 27.63 -2.04 7.63
N ASN A 84 26.38 -2.21 7.16
CA ASN A 84 25.49 -1.13 6.74
C ASN A 84 26.15 -0.08 5.80
N PRO A 85 26.80 -0.50 4.70
CA PRO A 85 27.60 0.38 3.84
C PRO A 85 26.78 1.55 3.27
N GLU A 86 27.34 2.76 3.30
CA GLU A 86 26.63 3.98 2.88
C GLU A 86 26.42 4.04 1.37
N TYR A 87 27.36 3.52 0.59
CA TYR A 87 27.27 3.57 -0.87
C TYR A 87 26.30 2.54 -1.45
N ASN A 88 25.94 1.49 -0.71
CA ASN A 88 24.90 0.53 -1.11
C ASN A 88 23.52 1.14 -0.89
N THR A 89 22.95 1.67 -1.97
CA THR A 89 21.61 2.29 -1.91
C THR A 89 20.51 1.23 -1.74
N CYS A 90 20.72 0.02 -2.24
CA CYS A 90 19.85 -1.13 -2.00
C CYS A 90 20.37 -1.91 -0.79
N ARG A 91 19.50 -2.16 0.19
CA ARG A 91 19.84 -2.93 1.41
C ARG A 91 19.71 -4.44 1.23
N THR A 92 19.09 -4.88 0.14
CA THR A 92 19.01 -6.28 -0.24
C THR A 92 19.95 -6.54 -1.41
N ALA A 93 20.86 -7.49 -1.26
CA ALA A 93 21.79 -7.92 -2.29
C ALA A 93 21.02 -8.46 -3.52
N GLY A 94 21.49 -8.13 -4.72
CA GLY A 94 20.90 -8.60 -5.98
C GLY A 94 19.47 -8.11 -6.31
N SER A 95 18.82 -7.33 -5.44
CA SER A 95 17.42 -6.92 -5.65
C SER A 95 17.16 -5.47 -5.28
N THR A 96 16.40 -4.77 -6.11
CA THR A 96 15.84 -3.45 -5.80
C THR A 96 14.48 -3.54 -5.09
N PHE A 97 13.98 -4.75 -4.83
CA PHE A 97 12.68 -4.97 -4.20
C PHE A 97 12.62 -4.33 -2.81
N GLY A 98 11.51 -3.64 -2.52
CA GLY A 98 11.32 -2.91 -1.26
C GLY A 98 11.94 -1.52 -1.21
N ARG A 99 12.78 -1.12 -2.18
CA ARG A 99 13.26 0.27 -2.28
C ARG A 99 12.10 1.20 -2.64
N ARG A 100 11.89 2.23 -1.82
CA ARG A 100 10.87 3.26 -2.08
C ARG A 100 11.54 4.51 -2.64
N HIS A 101 10.92 5.12 -3.65
CA HIS A 101 11.28 6.48 -4.07
C HIS A 101 10.94 7.49 -2.98
N THR A 102 11.73 8.55 -2.87
CA THR A 102 11.40 9.71 -2.02
C THR A 102 10.17 10.43 -2.58
N GLU A 103 9.43 11.14 -1.73
CA GLU A 103 8.25 11.92 -2.18
C GLU A 103 8.62 12.96 -3.24
N ALA A 104 9.78 13.60 -3.10
CA ALA A 104 10.31 14.51 -4.11
C ALA A 104 10.54 13.80 -5.46
N THR A 105 11.15 12.62 -5.47
CA THR A 105 11.36 11.85 -6.71
C THR A 105 10.03 11.37 -7.30
N LYS A 106 9.08 10.91 -6.49
CA LYS A 106 7.74 10.53 -6.97
C LYS A 106 7.03 11.72 -7.63
N LEU A 107 7.13 12.91 -7.04
CA LEU A 107 6.53 14.12 -7.60
C LEU A 107 7.17 14.49 -8.94
N GLN A 108 8.49 14.42 -9.05
CA GLN A 108 9.18 14.69 -10.32
C GLN A 108 8.79 13.70 -11.41
N ILE A 109 8.75 12.40 -11.10
CA ILE A 109 8.29 11.35 -12.03
C ILE A 109 6.84 11.64 -12.45
N SER A 110 5.97 12.02 -11.51
CA SER A 110 4.57 12.37 -11.80
C SER A 110 4.47 13.60 -12.72
N LYS A 111 5.24 14.66 -12.48
CA LYS A 111 5.28 15.86 -13.33
C LYS A 111 5.70 15.52 -14.77
N VAL A 112 6.78 14.76 -14.93
CA VAL A 112 7.28 14.33 -16.25
C VAL A 112 6.22 13.49 -16.98
N LYS A 113 5.62 12.51 -16.30
CA LYS A 113 4.55 11.69 -16.90
C LYS A 113 3.33 12.52 -17.30
N CYS A 114 2.91 13.47 -16.47
CA CYS A 114 1.80 14.36 -16.78
C CYS A 114 2.09 15.27 -17.98
N ALA A 115 3.31 15.82 -18.07
CA ALA A 115 3.73 16.62 -19.22
C ALA A 115 3.73 15.80 -20.51
N GLN A 116 4.26 14.58 -20.47
CA GLN A 116 4.27 13.67 -21.61
C GLN A 116 2.85 13.31 -22.07
N GLN A 117 1.94 12.98 -21.12
CA GLN A 117 0.54 12.68 -21.45
C GLN A 117 -0.20 13.87 -22.06
N LYS A 118 0.06 15.10 -21.61
CA LYS A 118 -0.52 16.32 -22.20
C LYS A 118 -0.05 16.58 -23.62
N ALA A 119 1.18 16.18 -23.94
CA ALA A 119 1.77 16.35 -25.27
C ALA A 119 1.36 15.23 -26.26
N THR A 120 0.80 14.12 -25.77
CA THR A 120 0.37 13.02 -26.64
C THR A 120 -0.78 13.45 -27.56
N LYS A 121 -0.57 13.27 -28.85
CA LYS A 121 -1.58 13.53 -29.89
C LYS A 121 -2.23 12.23 -30.33
N TYR A 122 -3.51 12.34 -30.68
CA TYR A 122 -4.36 11.24 -31.10
C TYR A 122 -4.99 11.59 -32.43
N THR A 123 -4.84 10.69 -33.40
CA THR A 123 -5.40 10.84 -34.75
C THR A 123 -6.67 10.01 -34.87
N ALA A 124 -7.79 10.66 -35.17
CA ALA A 124 -9.07 10.01 -35.42
C ALA A 124 -9.85 10.83 -36.45
N ASN A 125 -10.58 10.15 -37.33
CA ASN A 125 -11.37 10.78 -38.40
C ASN A 125 -10.59 11.84 -39.22
N GLY A 126 -9.32 11.57 -39.53
CA GLY A 126 -8.46 12.48 -40.30
C GLY A 126 -7.91 13.71 -39.55
N ALA A 127 -8.34 13.95 -38.31
CA ALA A 127 -7.83 15.04 -37.48
C ALA A 127 -6.83 14.51 -36.43
N THR A 128 -5.72 15.22 -36.24
CA THR A 128 -4.73 14.91 -35.19
C THR A 128 -4.77 16.01 -34.14
N ARG A 129 -5.20 15.67 -32.93
CA ARG A 129 -5.38 16.63 -31.83
C ARG A 129 -4.86 16.05 -30.52
N THR A 130 -4.51 16.90 -29.56
CA THR A 130 -4.30 16.45 -28.17
C THR A 130 -5.62 15.99 -27.56
N LEU A 131 -5.56 15.23 -26.48
CA LEU A 131 -6.77 14.80 -25.76
C LEU A 131 -7.61 16.00 -25.26
N ALA A 132 -6.94 17.10 -24.91
CA ALA A 132 -7.58 18.33 -24.47
C ALA A 132 -8.32 19.04 -25.63
N GLU A 133 -7.67 19.14 -26.78
CA GLU A 133 -8.28 19.70 -28.00
C GLU A 133 -9.46 18.85 -28.50
N TRP A 134 -9.36 17.51 -28.41
CA TRP A 134 -10.49 16.62 -28.70
C TRP A 134 -11.66 16.86 -27.74
N ALA A 135 -11.37 17.09 -26.46
CA ALA A 135 -12.38 17.35 -25.44
C ALA A 135 -13.09 18.68 -25.66
N GLU A 136 -12.35 19.72 -26.03
CA GLU A 136 -12.91 21.01 -26.40
C GLU A 136 -13.78 20.91 -27.66
N HIS A 137 -13.27 20.28 -28.71
CA HIS A 137 -13.99 20.12 -29.98
C HIS A 137 -15.31 19.35 -29.83
N LEU A 138 -15.33 18.33 -28.96
CA LEU A 138 -16.49 17.44 -28.78
C LEU A 138 -17.35 17.81 -27.55
N GLY A 139 -17.04 18.92 -26.86
CA GLY A 139 -17.77 19.35 -25.67
C GLY A 139 -17.74 18.33 -24.52
N ALA A 140 -16.63 17.61 -24.37
CA ALA A 140 -16.42 16.54 -23.38
C ALA A 140 -15.31 16.91 -22.38
N TYR A 141 -15.10 16.05 -21.38
CA TYR A 141 -13.95 16.17 -20.48
C TYR A 141 -12.81 15.28 -20.96
N PRO A 142 -11.53 15.75 -20.95
CA PRO A 142 -10.39 14.92 -21.36
C PRO A 142 -10.30 13.60 -20.59
N SER A 143 -10.69 13.61 -19.31
CA SER A 143 -10.71 12.42 -18.46
C SER A 143 -11.61 11.29 -18.98
N CYS A 144 -12.69 11.62 -19.71
CA CYS A 144 -13.59 10.61 -20.27
C CYS A 144 -12.91 9.83 -21.41
N PHE A 145 -12.16 10.52 -22.26
CA PHE A 145 -11.40 9.88 -23.33
C PHE A 145 -10.23 9.07 -22.78
N LEU A 146 -9.49 9.61 -21.80
CA LEU A 146 -8.40 8.88 -21.15
C LEU A 146 -8.91 7.58 -20.50
N PHE A 147 -10.07 7.64 -19.84
CA PHE A 147 -10.69 6.45 -19.25
C PHE A 147 -11.00 5.39 -20.30
N ARG A 148 -11.60 5.78 -21.44
CA ARG A 148 -11.95 4.85 -22.54
C ARG A 148 -10.72 4.22 -23.19
N LEU A 149 -9.67 5.00 -23.43
CA LEU A 149 -8.40 4.49 -23.94
C LEU A 149 -7.77 3.47 -22.98
N ASN A 150 -7.83 3.74 -21.67
CA ASN A 150 -7.36 2.79 -20.65
C ASN A 150 -8.20 1.50 -20.56
N GLN A 151 -9.44 1.51 -21.08
CA GLN A 151 -10.28 0.31 -21.23
C GLN A 151 -10.01 -0.43 -22.56
N GLY A 152 -9.04 0.01 -23.36
CA GLY A 152 -8.68 -0.61 -24.63
C GLY A 152 -9.62 -0.25 -25.80
N MET A 153 -10.41 0.80 -25.67
CA MET A 153 -11.31 1.26 -26.72
C MET A 153 -10.53 1.86 -27.89
N SER A 154 -10.99 1.65 -29.13
CA SER A 154 -10.38 2.25 -30.33
C SER A 154 -10.51 3.79 -30.29
N LEU A 155 -9.68 4.48 -31.08
CA LEU A 155 -9.70 5.94 -31.16
C LEU A 155 -11.05 6.45 -31.68
N ASP A 156 -11.56 5.84 -32.75
CA ASP A 156 -12.83 6.24 -33.35
C ASP A 156 -14.00 6.03 -32.39
N GLU A 157 -14.05 4.91 -31.67
CA GLU A 157 -15.08 4.69 -30.64
C GLU A 157 -14.94 5.65 -29.45
N THR A 158 -13.70 5.95 -29.06
CA THR A 158 -13.41 6.82 -27.92
C THR A 158 -13.96 8.22 -28.14
N PHE A 159 -13.79 8.75 -29.34
CA PHE A 159 -14.22 10.10 -29.70
C PHE A 159 -15.68 10.17 -30.19
N SER A 160 -16.23 9.07 -30.72
CA SER A 160 -17.62 9.06 -31.24
C SER A 160 -18.68 8.85 -30.15
N LYS A 161 -18.37 8.14 -29.06
CA LYS A 161 -19.37 7.83 -28.02
C LYS A 161 -19.72 9.09 -27.19
N PRO A 162 -20.98 9.55 -27.15
CA PRO A 162 -21.35 10.71 -26.33
C PRO A 162 -21.05 10.43 -24.84
N SER A 163 -20.61 11.46 -24.12
CA SER A 163 -20.39 11.38 -22.69
C SER A 163 -21.74 11.20 -21.97
N GLN A 164 -22.09 9.97 -21.59
CA GLN A 164 -23.23 9.73 -20.70
C GLN A 164 -22.92 10.37 -19.34
N ARG A 165 -23.42 11.59 -19.11
CA ARG A 165 -23.52 12.15 -17.77
C ARG A 165 -24.41 11.23 -16.94
N LYS A 166 -23.83 10.23 -16.26
CA LYS A 166 -24.53 9.53 -15.17
C LYS A 166 -24.62 10.48 -13.97
N GLY A 167 -25.60 11.39 -14.03
CA GLY A 167 -26.46 11.86 -12.93
C GLY A 167 -25.89 12.08 -11.52
N THR A 168 -24.62 12.44 -11.32
CA THR A 168 -24.13 12.82 -9.98
C THR A 168 -24.69 14.18 -9.56
N ALA A 169 -24.81 15.12 -10.50
CA ALA A 169 -25.41 16.43 -10.29
C ALA A 169 -26.90 16.37 -9.93
N THR A 170 -27.64 15.37 -10.44
CA THR A 170 -29.07 15.19 -10.17
C THR A 170 -29.31 14.74 -8.73
N ILE A 171 -28.50 13.81 -8.22
CA ILE A 171 -28.61 13.31 -6.83
C ILE A 171 -28.18 14.40 -5.81
N ALA A 172 -27.18 15.22 -6.15
CA ALA A 172 -26.75 16.33 -5.30
C ALA A 172 -27.73 17.53 -5.28
N LYS A 173 -28.45 17.80 -6.38
CA LYS A 173 -29.58 18.75 -6.39
C LYS A 173 -30.77 18.20 -5.58
N LEU A 174 -31.10 16.92 -5.73
CA LEU A 174 -32.15 16.25 -4.92
C LEU A 174 -31.82 16.23 -3.41
N LYS A 175 -30.53 16.08 -3.05
CA LYS A 175 -30.01 16.14 -1.67
C LYS A 175 -30.40 17.44 -0.94
N LYS A 176 -30.42 18.59 -1.63
CA LYS A 176 -30.71 19.89 -1.02
C LYS A 176 -32.21 20.13 -0.84
N ALA A 177 -33.05 19.48 -1.66
CA ALA A 177 -34.49 19.73 -1.69
C ALA A 177 -35.30 18.86 -0.71
N ILE A 178 -34.85 17.64 -0.37
CA ILE A 178 -35.72 16.63 0.29
C ILE A 178 -35.13 16.06 1.60
N GLY A 179 -33.86 16.36 1.96
CA GLY A 179 -33.27 15.88 3.23
C GLY A 179 -33.09 14.36 3.34
N VAL A 180 -33.17 13.62 2.23
CA VAL A 180 -33.12 12.14 2.20
C VAL A 180 -31.67 11.62 2.15
N ASN A 181 -31.39 10.53 2.87
CA ASN A 181 -30.11 9.83 2.84
C ASN A 181 -29.79 9.26 1.45
N THR A 182 -28.79 9.84 0.78
CA THR A 182 -28.41 9.49 -0.60
C THR A 182 -27.91 8.06 -0.77
N HIS A 183 -27.36 7.44 0.29
CA HIS A 183 -26.95 6.04 0.25
C HIS A 183 -28.17 5.11 0.19
N LEU A 184 -29.23 5.42 0.95
CA LEU A 184 -30.47 4.66 0.97
C LEU A 184 -31.20 4.74 -0.38
N VAL A 185 -31.29 5.95 -0.98
CA VAL A 185 -31.91 6.14 -2.30
C VAL A 185 -31.16 5.34 -3.37
N ARG A 186 -29.82 5.39 -3.36
CA ARG A 186 -29.00 4.62 -4.30
C ARG A 186 -29.20 3.11 -4.13
N HIS A 187 -29.24 2.62 -2.90
CA HIS A 187 -29.54 1.21 -2.62
C HIS A 187 -30.90 0.81 -3.20
N ARG A 188 -31.96 1.60 -2.92
CA ARG A 188 -33.31 1.33 -3.43
C ARG A 188 -33.38 1.31 -4.96
N LEU A 189 -32.74 2.26 -5.63
CA LEU A 189 -32.64 2.29 -7.10
C LEU A 189 -31.91 1.05 -7.64
N ASN A 190 -30.80 0.65 -7.01
CA ASN A 190 -30.06 -0.56 -7.38
C ASN A 190 -30.86 -1.85 -7.13
N SER A 191 -31.79 -1.82 -6.17
CA SER A 191 -32.76 -2.88 -5.90
C SER A 191 -34.01 -2.80 -6.80
N GLY A 192 -33.99 -1.99 -7.86
CA GLY A 192 -35.06 -1.91 -8.87
C GLY A 192 -36.25 -1.01 -8.50
N TRP A 193 -36.13 -0.16 -7.48
CA TRP A 193 -37.21 0.76 -7.12
C TRP A 193 -37.32 1.91 -8.12
N SER A 194 -38.54 2.38 -8.37
CA SER A 194 -38.76 3.63 -9.10
C SER A 194 -38.21 4.82 -8.28
N LEU A 195 -37.80 5.89 -8.96
CA LEU A 195 -37.24 7.07 -8.31
C LEU A 195 -38.21 7.69 -7.31
N GLU A 196 -39.48 7.77 -7.67
CA GLU A 196 -40.55 8.31 -6.83
C GLU A 196 -40.74 7.47 -5.55
N LYS A 197 -40.82 6.14 -5.69
CA LYS A 197 -40.90 5.22 -4.55
C LYS A 197 -39.65 5.30 -3.66
N ALA A 198 -38.48 5.42 -4.27
CA ALA A 198 -37.19 5.47 -3.56
C ALA A 198 -37.04 6.74 -2.71
N LEU A 199 -37.59 7.87 -3.17
CA LEU A 199 -37.57 9.16 -2.47
C LEU A 199 -38.64 9.27 -1.39
N ASN A 200 -39.85 8.79 -1.65
CA ASN A 200 -41.01 9.03 -0.78
C ASN A 200 -41.20 7.98 0.31
N THR A 201 -40.55 6.82 0.23
CA THR A 201 -40.67 5.79 1.29
C THR A 201 -39.82 6.18 2.51
N PRO A 202 -40.41 6.47 3.68
CA PRO A 202 -39.64 6.79 4.87
C PRO A 202 -38.76 5.61 5.29
N ASN A 203 -37.62 5.89 5.94
CA ASN A 203 -36.78 4.85 6.51
C ASN A 203 -37.43 4.31 7.79
N GLN A 204 -38.29 3.31 7.68
CA GLN A 204 -38.88 2.64 8.85
C GLN A 204 -37.79 1.85 9.59
N LYS A 205 -37.58 2.14 10.87
CA LYS A 205 -36.68 1.36 11.72
C LYS A 205 -37.37 0.03 12.03
N GLU A 206 -36.68 -1.07 11.74
CA GLU A 206 -37.16 -2.43 12.00
C GLU A 206 -37.38 -2.62 13.51
N LEU A 207 -38.64 -2.81 13.90
CA LEU A 207 -39.04 -3.15 15.27
C LEU A 207 -38.91 -4.66 15.46
N VAL A 208 -38.44 -5.08 16.63
CA VAL A 208 -38.27 -6.48 16.99
C VAL A 208 -38.96 -6.73 18.32
N ASP A 209 -39.64 -7.88 18.41
CA ASP A 209 -40.35 -8.28 19.61
C ASP A 209 -39.37 -8.63 20.74
N VAL A 210 -39.58 -8.02 21.91
CA VAL A 210 -38.86 -8.26 23.15
C VAL A 210 -39.90 -8.45 24.25
N GLY A 211 -40.31 -9.69 24.49
CA GLY A 211 -41.45 -9.99 25.37
C GLY A 211 -42.74 -9.42 24.78
N GLU A 212 -43.45 -8.58 25.54
CA GLU A 212 -44.69 -7.91 25.11
C GLU A 212 -44.44 -6.57 24.37
N ALA A 213 -43.19 -6.09 24.31
CA ALA A 213 -42.86 -4.78 23.74
C ALA A 213 -42.12 -4.89 22.39
N LYS A 214 -42.50 -4.04 21.43
CA LYS A 214 -41.79 -3.87 20.15
C LYS A 214 -40.76 -2.75 20.25
N VAL A 215 -39.48 -3.08 20.16
CA VAL A 215 -38.39 -2.11 20.29
C VAL A 215 -37.43 -2.18 19.10
N THR A 216 -36.75 -1.07 18.81
CA THR A 216 -35.69 -1.06 17.80
C THR A 216 -34.44 -1.79 18.32
N LYS A 217 -33.64 -2.37 17.41
CA LYS A 217 -32.35 -3.01 17.75
C LYS A 217 -31.43 -2.02 18.48
N GLU A 218 -31.51 -0.75 18.12
CA GLU A 218 -30.77 0.36 18.76
C GLU A 218 -31.25 0.64 20.19
N ALA A 219 -32.56 0.65 20.42
CA ALA A 219 -33.11 0.83 21.77
C ALA A 219 -32.76 -0.36 22.68
N ALA A 220 -32.91 -1.59 22.19
CA ALA A 220 -32.54 -2.81 22.92
C ALA A 220 -31.04 -2.83 23.27
N ALA A 221 -30.17 -2.43 22.32
CA ALA A 221 -28.73 -2.28 22.55
C ALA A 221 -28.39 -1.28 23.66
N LYS A 222 -29.08 -0.14 23.68
CA LYS A 222 -28.86 0.92 24.66
C LYS A 222 -29.28 0.49 26.06
N ILE A 223 -30.43 -0.19 26.19
CA ILE A 223 -30.93 -0.73 27.46
C ILE A 223 -29.98 -1.81 27.99
N ALA A 224 -29.51 -2.69 27.12
CA ALA A 224 -28.66 -3.82 27.48
C ALA A 224 -27.19 -3.47 27.72
N GLY A 225 -26.73 -2.29 27.30
CA GLY A 225 -25.30 -1.96 27.29
C GLY A 225 -24.47 -2.83 26.31
N VAL A 226 -25.10 -3.40 25.27
CA VAL A 226 -24.44 -4.26 24.28
C VAL A 226 -24.43 -3.55 22.92
N ALA A 227 -23.29 -3.57 22.22
CA ALA A 227 -23.20 -2.95 20.90
C ALA A 227 -24.20 -3.55 19.88
N VAL A 228 -24.92 -2.69 19.15
CA VAL A 228 -25.92 -3.09 18.11
C VAL A 228 -25.34 -4.08 17.09
N THR A 229 -24.07 -3.91 16.72
CA THR A 229 -23.35 -4.82 15.80
C THR A 229 -23.17 -6.23 16.35
N THR A 230 -23.05 -6.36 17.68
CA THR A 230 -22.94 -7.66 18.36
C THR A 230 -24.30 -8.36 18.39
N ILE A 231 -25.37 -7.62 18.68
CA ILE A 231 -26.74 -8.13 18.64
C ILE A 231 -27.07 -8.63 17.22
N ARG A 232 -26.78 -7.83 16.18
CA ARG A 232 -26.98 -8.24 14.78
C ARG A 232 -26.24 -9.53 14.42
N LYS A 233 -24.98 -9.68 14.82
CA LYS A 233 -24.21 -10.92 14.60
C LYS A 233 -24.79 -12.13 15.32
N ARG A 234 -25.36 -11.94 16.52
CA ARG A 234 -26.01 -13.00 17.30
C ARG A 234 -27.33 -13.43 16.66
N MET A 235 -28.14 -12.46 16.20
CA MET A 235 -29.39 -12.74 15.46
C MET A 235 -29.13 -13.44 14.13
N ASN A 236 -28.09 -13.04 13.38
CA ASN A 236 -27.70 -13.73 12.14
C ASN A 236 -27.25 -15.19 12.37
N LYS A 237 -26.97 -15.57 13.62
CA LYS A 237 -26.68 -16.96 14.02
C LYS A 237 -27.92 -17.69 14.56
N GLY A 238 -29.11 -17.12 14.37
CA GLY A 238 -30.39 -17.70 14.77
C GLY A 238 -30.87 -17.38 16.18
N MET A 239 -30.18 -16.51 16.94
CA MET A 239 -30.64 -16.14 18.30
C MET A 239 -31.81 -15.15 18.24
N THR A 240 -32.74 -15.29 19.19
CA THR A 240 -33.77 -14.27 19.41
C THR A 240 -33.14 -12.97 19.93
N LEU A 241 -33.83 -11.82 19.82
CA LEU A 241 -33.29 -10.55 20.31
C LEU A 241 -33.04 -10.59 21.83
N VAL A 242 -33.93 -11.22 22.59
CA VAL A 242 -33.80 -11.42 24.05
C VAL A 242 -32.55 -12.21 24.39
N GLU A 243 -32.32 -13.35 23.72
CA GLU A 243 -31.10 -14.14 23.88
C GLU A 243 -29.86 -13.37 23.45
N ALA A 244 -29.94 -12.66 22.32
CA ALA A 244 -28.85 -11.89 21.76
C ALA A 244 -28.43 -10.75 22.67
N VAL A 245 -29.37 -10.14 23.40
CA VAL A 245 -29.13 -9.11 24.41
C VAL A 245 -28.53 -9.71 25.68
N ASN A 246 -29.13 -10.77 26.21
CA ASN A 246 -28.76 -11.34 27.51
C ASN A 246 -27.50 -12.22 27.49
N LYS A 247 -27.00 -12.60 26.32
CA LYS A 247 -25.81 -13.45 26.20
C LYS A 247 -24.56 -12.74 26.73
N LYS A 248 -24.07 -13.21 27.89
CA LYS A 248 -22.79 -12.80 28.47
C LYS A 248 -21.65 -13.07 27.49
N SER A 249 -20.78 -12.08 27.30
CA SER A 249 -19.57 -12.23 26.50
C SER A 249 -18.55 -13.07 27.26
N ARG A 250 -18.22 -14.26 26.76
CA ARG A 250 -17.07 -15.03 27.26
C ARG A 250 -15.83 -14.57 26.50
N SER A 251 -14.94 -13.84 27.16
CA SER A 251 -13.59 -13.62 26.63
C SER A 251 -12.77 -14.90 26.83
N ALA A 252 -12.34 -15.54 25.75
CA ALA A 252 -11.40 -16.65 25.84
C ALA A 252 -10.14 -16.21 26.58
N LYS A 253 -9.76 -16.97 27.61
CA LYS A 253 -8.50 -16.80 28.33
C LYS A 253 -7.39 -17.48 27.54
N LEU A 254 -6.22 -16.87 27.53
CA LEU A 254 -5.03 -17.42 26.90
C LEU A 254 -4.00 -17.68 28.00
N GLU A 255 -3.27 -18.79 27.85
CA GLU A 255 -2.23 -19.22 28.78
C GLU A 255 -0.86 -18.76 28.32
N CYS A 256 -0.11 -18.13 29.22
CA CYS A 256 1.32 -17.88 29.06
C CYS A 256 1.94 -17.73 30.45
N PHE A 257 3.15 -18.23 30.65
CA PHE A 257 3.85 -18.24 31.95
C PHE A 257 3.03 -18.84 33.10
N GLY A 258 2.18 -19.85 32.83
CA GLY A 258 1.35 -20.51 33.84
C GLY A 258 0.10 -19.72 34.27
N GLU A 259 -0.16 -18.56 33.69
CA GLU A 259 -1.33 -17.73 34.00
C GLU A 259 -2.36 -17.73 32.87
N PHE A 260 -3.65 -17.76 33.22
CA PHE A 260 -4.78 -17.72 32.28
C PHE A 260 -5.47 -16.35 32.30
N LYS A 261 -5.14 -15.49 31.34
CA LYS A 261 -5.69 -14.12 31.25
C LYS A 261 -6.38 -13.87 29.90
N PRO A 262 -7.43 -13.04 29.84
CA PRO A 262 -7.98 -12.60 28.57
C PRO A 262 -6.93 -11.86 27.74
N MET A 263 -6.98 -12.01 26.41
CA MET A 263 -6.04 -11.34 25.49
C MET A 263 -5.92 -9.81 25.72
N GLY A 264 -6.99 -9.15 26.17
CA GLY A 264 -6.95 -7.72 26.49
C GLY A 264 -6.08 -7.40 27.70
N VAL A 265 -6.12 -8.24 28.74
CA VAL A 265 -5.32 -8.07 29.97
C VAL A 265 -3.85 -8.33 29.66
N TRP A 266 -3.55 -9.41 28.95
CA TRP A 266 -2.20 -9.70 28.46
C TRP A 266 -1.60 -8.55 27.64
N ALA A 267 -2.39 -7.99 26.72
CA ALA A 267 -1.92 -6.87 25.91
C ALA A 267 -1.63 -5.62 26.76
N ALA A 268 -2.46 -5.33 27.77
CA ALA A 268 -2.30 -4.17 28.64
C ALA A 268 -1.04 -4.28 29.53
N GLU A 269 -0.81 -5.43 30.16
CA GLU A 269 0.37 -5.67 31.02
C GLU A 269 1.69 -5.46 30.27
N TYR A 270 1.72 -5.76 28.97
CA TYR A 270 2.90 -5.61 28.11
C TYR A 270 2.87 -4.32 27.27
N ASN A 271 2.09 -3.31 27.68
CA ASN A 271 1.99 -2.01 27.01
C ASN A 271 1.73 -2.10 25.49
N MET A 272 0.88 -3.05 25.09
CA MET A 272 0.59 -3.37 23.71
C MET A 272 -0.90 -3.25 23.40
N SER A 273 -1.25 -2.83 22.17
CA SER A 273 -2.65 -2.87 21.76
C SER A 273 -3.12 -4.32 21.56
N ARG A 274 -4.35 -4.63 21.99
CA ARG A 274 -5.01 -5.92 21.74
C ARG A 274 -4.98 -6.30 20.25
N ILE A 275 -5.10 -5.32 19.36
CA ILE A 275 -5.04 -5.53 17.90
C ILE A 275 -3.65 -6.01 17.47
N THR A 276 -2.59 -5.44 18.03
CA THR A 276 -1.20 -5.85 17.76
C THR A 276 -0.98 -7.29 18.19
N LEU A 277 -1.38 -7.64 19.42
CA LEU A 277 -1.24 -8.99 19.94
C LEU A 277 -2.02 -10.01 19.08
N ALA A 278 -3.26 -9.69 18.72
CA ALA A 278 -4.08 -10.52 17.83
C ALA A 278 -3.42 -10.75 16.46
N ARG A 279 -2.78 -9.72 15.87
CA ARG A 279 -2.05 -9.85 14.60
C ARG A 279 -0.81 -10.73 14.73
N ARG A 280 -0.09 -10.67 15.86
CA ARG A 280 1.09 -11.51 16.12
C ARG A 280 0.70 -12.98 16.21
N LEU A 281 -0.32 -13.29 17.00
CA LEU A 281 -0.88 -14.64 17.09
C LEU A 281 -1.37 -15.16 15.73
N LYS A 282 -2.09 -14.33 14.95
CA LYS A 282 -2.54 -14.70 13.60
C LYS A 282 -1.39 -14.99 12.62
N ARG A 283 -0.20 -14.46 12.88
CA ARG A 283 1.02 -14.72 12.09
C ARG A 283 1.78 -15.98 12.56
N GLY A 284 1.23 -16.72 13.53
CA GLY A 284 1.80 -17.97 14.03
C GLY A 284 2.75 -17.82 15.22
N LEU A 285 2.92 -16.62 15.80
CA LEU A 285 3.72 -16.47 17.02
C LEU A 285 2.98 -17.10 18.20
N LEU A 286 3.72 -17.81 19.06
CA LEU A 286 3.22 -18.25 20.36
C LEU A 286 2.92 -17.03 21.24
N LEU A 287 2.04 -17.18 22.24
CA LEU A 287 1.61 -16.03 23.05
C LEU A 287 2.77 -15.34 23.75
N CYS A 288 3.68 -16.10 24.36
CA CYS A 288 4.80 -15.55 25.09
C CYS A 288 5.76 -14.77 24.16
N ASP A 289 6.05 -15.29 22.97
CA ASP A 289 6.81 -14.58 21.94
C ASP A 289 6.07 -13.35 21.44
N ALA A 290 4.75 -13.47 21.24
CA ALA A 290 3.90 -12.40 20.78
C ALA A 290 3.81 -11.24 21.78
N LEU A 291 4.00 -11.48 23.08
CA LEU A 291 4.05 -10.45 24.13
C LEU A 291 5.43 -9.77 24.20
N THR A 292 6.50 -10.56 24.13
CA THR A 292 7.88 -10.08 24.34
C THR A 292 8.54 -9.51 23.09
N THR A 293 8.06 -9.85 21.88
CA THR A 293 8.65 -9.33 20.64
C THR A 293 8.62 -7.80 20.62
N PRO A 294 9.75 -7.10 20.45
CA PRO A 294 9.76 -5.65 20.39
C PRO A 294 8.94 -5.12 19.21
N ARG A 295 8.27 -3.99 19.40
CA ARG A 295 7.53 -3.33 18.32
C ARG A 295 8.56 -2.91 17.27
N ARG A 296 8.54 -3.51 16.06
CA ARG A 296 9.33 -3.00 14.93
C ARG A 296 9.03 -1.51 14.78
N GLY A 297 9.96 -0.68 15.23
CA GLY A 297 9.88 0.76 15.05
C GLY A 297 9.71 1.04 13.56
N LYS A 298 8.80 1.96 13.22
CA LYS A 298 8.88 2.62 11.92
C LYS A 298 10.23 3.35 11.92
N LYS A 299 11.25 2.74 11.31
CA LYS A 299 12.38 3.48 10.75
C LYS A 299 11.86 4.37 9.63
#